data_AF-A0A7L4QNU7-F1
#
_entry.id   AF-A0A7L4QNU7-F1
#
_cell.length_a   1.000
_cell.length_b   1.000
_cell.length_c   1.000
_cell.angle_alpha   90.00
_cell.angle_beta   90.00
_cell.angle_gamma   90.00
#
_symmetry.space_group_name_H-M   'P 1'
#
loop_
_entity.id
_entity.type
_entity.pdbx_description
1 polymer ?
#
loop_
_entity_poly.entity_id
_entity_poly.type
_entity_poly.pdbx_seq_one_letter_code
_entity_poly.pdbx_strand_id
1 'polypeptide(L)' 'VDVVLLFDIIHMLEDPYRIISEMRRVLKNDGTLCMDVYHMDEGRAIRIIESVGFSKDGQLENTINFVKNIE' A
#
# COMPACT_ATOMS: atom_id res chain seq x y z
N VAL A 1 -10.46 7.44 -6.94
CA VAL A 1 -10.22 7.55 -5.49
C VAL A 1 -8.91 8.28 -5.27
N ASP A 2 -8.87 9.28 -4.40
CA ASP A 2 -7.66 10.07 -4.12
C ASP A 2 -6.75 9.38 -3.09
N VAL A 3 -7.35 8.80 -2.05
CA VAL A 3 -6.65 8.15 -0.95
C VAL A 3 -7.32 6.84 -0.60
N VAL A 4 -6.54 5.78 -0.36
CA VAL A 4 -6.97 4.51 0.24
C VAL A 4 -6.26 4.36 1.58
N LEU A 5 -7.01 4.01 2.63
CA LEU A 5 -6.48 3.71 3.96
C LEU A 5 -6.58 2.20 4.18
N LEU A 6 -5.44 1.54 4.41
CA LEU A 6 -5.32 0.11 4.63
C LEU A 6 -4.69 -0.16 6.00
N PHE A 7 -5.50 -0.08 7.05
CA PHE A 7 -4.96 -0.07 8.41
C PHE A 7 -5.06 -1.45 9.02
N ASP A 8 -3.91 -2.06 9.26
CA ASP A 8 -3.74 -3.29 10.03
C ASP A 8 -4.56 -4.50 9.54
N ILE A 9 -4.87 -4.56 8.24
CA ILE A 9 -5.57 -5.71 7.65
C ILE A 9 -4.72 -6.48 6.64
N ILE A 10 -3.58 -5.94 6.19
CA ILE A 10 -2.76 -6.57 5.15
C ILE A 10 -2.29 -7.98 5.55
N HIS A 11 -2.01 -8.19 6.84
CA HIS A 11 -1.57 -9.47 7.38
C HIS A 11 -2.69 -10.53 7.43
N MET A 12 -3.95 -10.11 7.31
CA MET A 12 -5.12 -11.00 7.27
C MET A 12 -5.50 -11.43 5.85
N LEU A 13 -4.90 -10.81 4.82
CA LEU A 13 -5.22 -11.11 3.42
C LEU A 13 -4.56 -12.42 2.99
N GLU A 14 -5.35 -13.32 2.43
CA GLU A 14 -4.84 -14.57 1.83
C GLU A 14 -3.96 -14.28 0.60
N ASP A 15 -4.36 -13.33 -0.24
CA ASP A 15 -3.60 -12.85 -1.39
C ASP A 15 -3.48 -11.32 -1.37
N PRO A 16 -2.46 -10.77 -0.68
CA PRO A 16 -2.27 -9.33 -0.59
C PRO A 16 -1.95 -8.72 -1.96
N TYR A 17 -1.25 -9.42 -2.86
CA TYR A 17 -0.87 -8.86 -4.16
C TYR A 17 -2.08 -8.52 -5.01
N ARG A 18 -3.05 -9.45 -5.09
CA ARG A 18 -4.28 -9.23 -5.85
C ARG A 18 -5.11 -8.08 -5.31
N ILE A 19 -5.24 -7.99 -3.98
CA ILE A 19 -6.02 -6.92 -3.34
C ILE A 19 -5.36 -5.55 -3.56
N ILE A 20 -4.03 -5.46 -3.42
CA ILE A 20 -3.30 -4.21 -3.67
C ILE A 20 -3.37 -3.80 -5.15
N SER A 21 -3.42 -4.78 -6.07
CA SER A 21 -3.63 -4.50 -7.49
C SER A 21 -5.00 -3.86 -7.76
N GLU A 22 -6.05 -4.33 -7.10
CA GLU A 22 -7.37 -3.70 -7.18
C GLU A 22 -7.38 -2.30 -6.55
N MET A 23 -6.63 -2.07 -5.46
CA MET A 23 -6.44 -0.73 -4.89
C MET A 23 -5.76 0.22 -5.89
N ARG A 24 -4.69 -0.24 -6.56
CA ARG A 24 -4.04 0.50 -7.65
C ARG A 24 -5.01 0.83 -8.78
N ARG A 25 -5.90 -0.10 -9.14
CA ARG A 25 -6.90 0.09 -10.20
C ARG A 25 -7.91 1.20 -9.87
N VAL A 26 -8.35 1.31 -8.61
CA VAL A 26 -9.35 2.32 -8.19
C VAL A 26 -8.73 3.68 -7.81
N LEU A 27 -7.46 3.70 -7.41
CA LEU A 27 -6.71 4.93 -7.18
C LEU A 27 -6.49 5.68 -8.49
N LYS A 28 -6.73 7.00 -8.47
CA LYS A 28 -6.36 7.88 -9.57
C LYS A 28 -4.83 7.91 -9.73
N ASN A 29 -4.35 8.42 -10.86
CA ASN A 29 -2.94 8.77 -11.00
C ASN A 29 -2.54 9.76 -9.91
N ASP A 30 -1.33 9.59 -9.34
CA ASP A 30 -0.85 10.31 -8.15
C ASP A 30 -1.68 10.12 -6.87
N GLY A 31 -2.58 9.13 -6.85
CA GLY A 31 -3.32 8.75 -5.66
C GLY A 31 -2.42 8.08 -4.60
N THR A 32 -2.80 8.22 -3.34
CA THR A 32 -2.02 7.74 -2.19
C THR A 32 -2.65 6.49 -1.57
N LEU A 33 -1.82 5.49 -1.27
CA LEU A 33 -2.14 4.39 -0.38
C LEU A 33 -1.44 4.63 0.95
N CYS A 34 -2.20 4.73 2.03
CA CYS A 34 -1.70 4.85 3.39
C CYS A 34 -1.95 3.52 4.11
N MET A 35 -0.90 2.91 4.65
CA MET A 35 -0.96 1.56 5.22
C MET A 35 -0.35 1.53 6.62
N ASP A 36 -1.08 0.96 7.57
CA ASP A 36 -0.52 0.60 8.88
C ASP A 36 -0.02 -0.85 8.86
N VAL A 37 1.22 -1.05 9.30
CA VAL A 37 1.92 -2.35 9.25
C VAL A 37 2.22 -2.93 10.63
N TYR A 38 1.52 -2.52 11.68
CA TYR A 38 1.84 -2.88 13.07
C TYR A 38 2.04 -4.39 13.31
N HIS A 39 1.21 -5.25 12.70
CA HIS A 39 1.31 -6.71 12.84
C HIS A 39 2.10 -7.42 11.73
N MET A 40 2.79 -6.68 10.87
CA MET A 40 3.51 -7.23 9.72
C MET A 40 4.97 -6.75 9.69
N ASP A 41 5.87 -7.59 9.19
CA ASP A 41 7.23 -7.14 8.86
C ASP A 41 7.19 -5.97 7.86
N GLU A 42 7.71 -4.81 8.27
CA GLU A 42 7.70 -3.57 7.47
C GLU A 42 8.34 -3.80 6.09
N GLY A 43 9.51 -4.46 6.06
CA GLY A 43 10.24 -4.71 4.82
C GLY A 43 9.45 -5.59 3.85
N ARG A 44 8.73 -6.59 4.36
CA ARG A 44 7.83 -7.42 3.56
C ARG A 44 6.65 -6.60 3.04
N ALA A 45 6.06 -5.75 3.87
CA ALA A 45 4.94 -4.90 3.45
C ALA A 45 5.36 -3.97 2.32
N ILE A 46 6.49 -3.26 2.47
CA ILE A 46 7.04 -2.38 1.42
C ILE A 46 7.27 -3.14 0.11
N ARG A 47 7.94 -4.31 0.17
CA ARG A 47 8.21 -5.13 -1.04
C ARG A 47 6.93 -5.53 -1.78
N ILE A 48 5.88 -5.90 -1.06
CA ILE A 48 4.58 -6.25 -1.67
C ILE A 48 4.01 -5.03 -2.40
N ILE A 49 3.93 -3.89 -1.71
CA ILE A 49 3.32 -2.67 -2.28
C ILE A 49 4.11 -2.17 -3.49
N GLU A 50 5.43 -2.10 -3.39
CA GLU A 50 6.31 -1.65 -4.48
C GLU A 50 6.23 -2.57 -5.71
N SER A 51 6.11 -3.88 -5.51
CA SER A 51 5.98 -4.85 -6.62
C SER A 51 4.72 -4.64 -7.47
N VAL A 52 3.71 -3.94 -6.94
CA VAL A 52 2.45 -3.65 -7.62
C VAL A 52 2.47 -2.25 -8.26
N GLY A 53 3.60 -1.55 -8.28
CA GLY A 53 3.74 -0.25 -8.94
C GLY A 53 3.40 0.93 -8.04
N PHE A 54 3.76 0.85 -6.78
CA PHE A 54 3.77 1.98 -5.86
C PHE A 54 5.20 2.35 -5.49
N SER A 55 5.39 3.58 -5.01
CA SER A 55 6.67 4.02 -4.43
C SER A 55 6.42 4.57 -3.02
N LYS A 56 7.29 4.23 -2.07
CA LYS A 56 7.24 4.80 -0.72
C LYS A 56 7.47 6.31 -0.79
N ASP A 57 6.57 7.07 -0.17
CA ASP A 57 6.57 8.54 -0.17
C ASP A 57 6.86 9.11 1.23
N GLY A 58 6.52 8.37 2.29
CA GLY A 58 6.83 8.78 3.66
C GLY A 58 6.42 7.74 4.68
N GLN A 59 6.78 7.99 5.94
CA GLN A 59 6.41 7.12 7.05
C GLN A 59 6.27 7.94 8.34
N LEU A 60 5.27 7.61 9.14
CA LEU A 60 5.10 8.07 10.51
C LEU A 60 4.76 6.86 11.38
N GLU A 61 5.62 6.53 12.33
CA GLU A 61 5.49 5.32 13.15
C GLU A 61 5.31 4.05 12.29
N ASN A 62 4.23 3.30 12.50
CA ASN A 62 3.90 2.08 11.76
C ASN A 62 3.07 2.35 10.50
N THR A 63 2.79 3.63 10.19
CA THR A 63 2.02 4.03 9.03
C THR A 63 2.96 4.49 7.90
N ILE A 64 2.83 3.87 6.74
CA ILE A 64 3.64 4.14 5.55
C ILE A 64 2.73 4.67 4.45
N ASN A 65 3.16 5.76 3.82
CA ASN A 65 2.50 6.34 2.66
C ASN A 65 3.20 5.88 1.38
N PHE A 66 2.39 5.53 0.40
CA PHE A 66 2.82 5.16 -0.93
C PHE A 66 2.07 5.96 -1.99
N VAL A 67 2.78 6.39 -3.03
CA VAL A 67 2.17 7.06 -4.19
C VAL A 67 2.11 6.07 -5.35
N LYS A 68 0.99 6.09 -6.07
CA LYS A 68 0.79 5.28 -7.28
C LYS A 68 1.74 5.76 -8.39
N ASN A 69 2.57 4.86 -8.92
CA ASN A 69 3.42 5.17 -10.06
C ASN A 69 2.57 5.40 -11.31
N ILE A 70 2.83 6.49 -12.04
CA ILE A 70 2.28 6.72 -13.37
C ILE A 70 3.07 5.87 -14.37
N GLU A 71 2.35 5.11 -15.19
CA GLU A 71 2.88 4.43 -16.39
C GLU A 71 2.81 5.35 -17.61
#